data_AF-A0AAX2K6D4-F1
#
_entry.id   AF-A0AAX2K6D4-F1
#
_cell.length_a   1.000
_cell.length_b   1.000
_cell.length_c   1.000
_cell.angle_alpha   90.00
_cell.angle_beta   90.00
_cell.angle_gamma   90.00
#
_symmetry.space_group_name_H-M   'P 1'
#
loop_
_entity.id
_entity.type
_entity.pdbx_description
1 polymer ?
#
loop_
_entity_poly.entity_id
_entity_poly.type
_entity_poly.pdbx_seq_one_letter_code
_entity_poly.pdbx_strand_id
1 'polypeptide(L)'
;MSQTKNRELLDKKIRSEIEVIKKIIAEFDVVKENVNALSEKAKTDPQAAEKLNKLIEGYTYGEERKLYDSALSKIEKTNRDNESSKI
;
A
#
# COMPACT_ATOMS: atom_id res chain seq x y z
N MET A 1 19.30 27.67 16.50
CA MET A 1 20.13 26.43 16.49
C MET A 1 19.30 25.16 16.64
N SER A 2 18.38 25.05 17.63
CA SER A 2 17.57 23.83 17.85
C SER A 2 16.56 23.50 16.73
N GLN A 3 15.87 24.51 16.18
CA GLN A 3 14.82 24.28 15.17
C GLN A 3 15.36 23.78 13.82
N THR A 4 16.53 24.22 13.38
CA THR A 4 17.15 23.76 12.12
C THR A 4 17.48 22.27 12.17
N LYS A 5 18.07 21.81 13.28
CA LYS A 5 18.36 20.38 13.50
C LYS A 5 17.09 19.53 13.57
N ASN A 6 16.04 20.04 14.23
CA ASN A 6 14.76 19.32 14.29
C ASN A 6 14.10 19.20 12.91
N ARG A 7 14.19 20.24 12.08
CA ARG A 7 13.67 20.21 10.70
C ARG A 7 14.43 19.21 9.83
N GLU A 8 15.76 19.17 9.93
CA GLU A 8 16.59 18.20 9.21
C GLU A 8 16.31 16.75 9.63
N LEU A 9 16.12 16.51 10.94
CA LEU A 9 15.75 15.19 11.45
C LEU A 9 14.37 14.75 10.94
N LEU A 10 13.42 15.68 10.86
CA LEU A 10 12.09 15.41 10.33
C LEU A 10 12.13 15.08 8.84
N ASP A 11 12.88 15.87 8.04
CA ASP A 11 13.04 15.66 6.59
C ASP A 11 13.64 14.29 6.29
N LYS A 12 14.69 13.89 7.03
CA LYS A 12 15.29 12.56 6.89
C LYS A 12 14.29 11.43 7.19
N LYS A 13 13.49 11.57 8.25
CA LYS A 13 12.46 10.58 8.59
C LYS A 13 11.42 10.46 7.48
N ILE A 14 10.90 11.59 6.98
CA ILE A 14 9.90 11.59 5.90
C ILE A 14 10.45 10.90 4.65
N ARG A 15 11.70 11.21 4.24
CA ARG A 15 12.34 10.54 3.10
C ARG A 15 12.48 9.03 3.31
N SER A 16 12.89 8.61 4.49
CA SER A 16 13.00 7.18 4.81
C SER A 16 11.65 6.46 4.72
N GLU A 17 10.58 7.04 5.26
CA GLU A 17 9.22 6.47 5.17
C GLU A 17 8.74 6.37 3.72
N ILE A 18 8.98 7.40 2.91
CA ILE A 18 8.65 7.38 1.47
C ILE A 18 9.38 6.24 0.76
N GLU A 19 10.67 6.03 1.03
CA GLU A 19 11.44 4.96 0.42
C GLU A 19 10.97 3.57 0.86
N VAL A 20 10.55 3.41 2.11
CA VAL A 20 9.92 2.16 2.60
C VAL A 20 8.62 1.89 1.84
N ILE A 21 7.74 2.89 1.72
CA ILE A 21 6.47 2.76 0.99
C ILE A 21 6.72 2.39 -0.47
N LYS A 22 7.69 3.02 -1.14
CA LYS A 22 8.05 2.69 -2.53
C LYS A 22 8.52 1.24 -2.69
N LYS A 23 9.32 0.73 -1.75
CA LYS A 23 9.77 -0.66 -1.78
C LYS A 23 8.61 -1.63 -1.64
N ILE A 24 7.68 -1.36 -0.73
CA ILE A 24 6.47 -2.17 -0.55
C ILE A 24 5.63 -2.19 -1.84
N ILE A 25 5.48 -1.03 -2.51
CA ILE A 25 4.76 -0.94 -3.78
C ILE A 25 5.47 -1.76 -4.88
N ALA A 26 6.81 -1.72 -4.94
CA ALA A 26 7.57 -2.50 -5.91
C ALA A 26 7.46 -4.01 -5.67
N GLU A 27 7.41 -4.46 -4.41
CA GLU A 27 7.17 -5.86 -4.07
C GLU A 27 5.78 -6.35 -4.50
N PHE A 28 4.84 -5.43 -4.73
CA PHE A 28 3.49 -5.77 -5.18
C PHE A 28 3.45 -6.31 -6.62
N ASP A 29 4.45 -6.02 -7.45
CA ASP A 29 4.58 -6.63 -8.78
C ASP A 29 4.74 -8.16 -8.67
N VAL A 30 5.50 -8.64 -7.69
CA VAL A 30 5.65 -10.07 -7.40
C VAL A 30 4.34 -10.68 -6.92
N VAL A 31 3.58 -9.95 -6.10
CA VAL A 31 2.24 -10.38 -5.66
C VAL A 31 1.31 -10.54 -6.86
N LYS A 32 1.33 -9.59 -7.80
CA LYS A 32 0.53 -9.63 -9.03
C LYS A 32 0.87 -10.84 -9.89
N GLU A 33 2.15 -11.15 -10.08
CA GLU A 33 2.59 -12.36 -10.79
C GLU A 33 2.07 -13.63 -10.13
N ASN A 34 2.14 -13.72 -8.79
CA ASN A 34 1.63 -14.86 -8.04
C ASN A 34 0.11 -15.01 -8.15
N VAL A 35 -0.66 -13.91 -8.14
CA VAL A 35 -2.11 -13.94 -8.34
C VAL A 35 -2.46 -14.41 -9.76
N ASN A 36 -1.72 -13.97 -10.78
CA ASN A 36 -1.91 -14.45 -12.15
C ASN A 36 -1.62 -15.96 -12.26
N ALA A 37 -0.54 -16.43 -11.64
CA ALA A 37 -0.22 -17.86 -11.61
C ALA A 37 -1.29 -18.68 -10.86
N LEU A 38 -1.86 -18.13 -9.78
CA LEU A 38 -2.99 -18.72 -9.08
C LEU A 38 -4.25 -18.76 -9.96
N SER A 39 -4.49 -17.71 -10.75
CA SER A 39 -5.60 -17.64 -11.71
C SER A 39 -5.50 -18.69 -12.80
N GLU A 40 -4.30 -18.92 -13.36
CA GLU A 40 -4.09 -20.00 -14.33
C GLU A 40 -4.33 -21.38 -13.70
N LYS A 41 -3.85 -21.61 -12.47
CA LYS A 41 -4.10 -22.86 -11.73
C LYS A 41 -5.58 -23.07 -11.41
N ALA A 42 -6.32 -22.00 -11.10
CA ALA A 42 -7.74 -22.05 -10.78
C ALA A 42 -8.62 -22.56 -11.93
N LYS A 43 -8.14 -22.52 -13.19
CA LYS A 43 -8.86 -23.08 -14.34
C LYS A 43 -9.02 -24.60 -14.25
N THR A 44 -8.10 -25.27 -13.57
CA THR A 44 -8.06 -26.74 -13.50
C THR A 44 -8.08 -27.29 -12.07
N ASP A 45 -7.77 -26.48 -11.07
CA ASP A 45 -7.75 -26.86 -9.65
C ASP A 45 -8.81 -26.08 -8.84
N PRO A 46 -9.84 -26.77 -8.31
CA PRO A 46 -10.89 -26.13 -7.52
C PRO A 46 -10.39 -25.53 -6.20
N GLN A 47 -9.30 -26.06 -5.60
CA GLN A 47 -8.72 -25.48 -4.39
C GLN A 47 -8.02 -24.15 -4.70
N ALA A 48 -7.39 -24.04 -5.86
CA ALA A 48 -6.82 -22.79 -6.34
C ALA A 48 -7.92 -21.76 -6.65
N ALA A 49 -9.05 -22.20 -7.23
CA ALA A 49 -10.22 -21.34 -7.46
C ALA A 49 -10.82 -20.81 -6.16
N GLU A 50 -10.97 -21.65 -5.13
CA GLU A 50 -11.48 -21.20 -3.82
C GLU A 50 -10.54 -20.16 -3.18
N LYS A 51 -9.22 -20.39 -3.24
CA LYS A 51 -8.22 -19.43 -2.74
C LYS A 51 -8.29 -18.10 -3.50
N LEU A 52 -8.43 -18.14 -4.82
CA LEU A 52 -8.56 -16.94 -5.65
C LEU A 52 -9.83 -16.17 -5.31
N ASN A 53 -10.97 -16.86 -5.13
CA ASN A 53 -12.23 -16.21 -4.77
C ASN A 53 -12.14 -15.53 -3.40
N LYS A 54 -11.54 -16.18 -2.40
CA LYS A 54 -11.32 -15.55 -1.08
C LYS A 54 -10.43 -14.31 -1.18
N LEU A 55 -9.40 -14.34 -2.02
CA LEU A 55 -8.58 -13.16 -2.28
C LEU A 55 -9.41 -12.05 -2.95
N ILE A 56 -10.19 -12.36 -3.98
CA ILE A 56 -11.06 -11.38 -4.66
C ILE A 56 -12.03 -10.74 -3.66
N GLU A 57 -12.71 -11.54 -2.83
CA GLU A 57 -13.63 -11.04 -1.81
C GLU A 57 -12.90 -10.14 -0.79
N GLY A 58 -11.73 -10.56 -0.32
CA GLY A 58 -10.87 -9.79 0.59
C GLY A 58 -10.51 -8.40 0.06
N TYR A 59 -10.04 -8.34 -1.19
CA TYR A 59 -9.64 -7.09 -1.85
C TYR A 59 -10.81 -6.22 -2.33
N THR A 60 -12.02 -6.77 -2.43
CA THR A 60 -13.20 -6.01 -2.86
C THR A 60 -13.97 -5.43 -1.69
N TYR A 61 -14.22 -6.23 -0.64
CA TYR A 61 -15.06 -5.82 0.50
C TYR A 61 -14.50 -6.22 1.87
N GLY A 62 -13.47 -7.06 1.91
CA GLY A 62 -12.89 -7.60 3.14
C GLY A 62 -11.84 -6.70 3.79
N GLU A 63 -10.98 -7.33 4.59
CA GLU A 63 -9.98 -6.63 5.39
C GLU A 63 -8.86 -6.02 4.52
N GLU A 64 -8.48 -6.70 3.44
CA GLU A 64 -7.47 -6.20 2.50
C GLU A 64 -7.92 -4.86 1.89
N ARG A 65 -9.21 -4.75 1.54
CA ARG A 65 -9.80 -3.50 1.05
C ARG A 65 -9.73 -2.39 2.11
N LYS A 66 -10.13 -2.69 3.36
CA LYS A 66 -10.13 -1.71 4.46
C LYS A 66 -8.72 -1.21 4.78
N LEU A 67 -7.72 -2.10 4.76
CA LEU A 67 -6.31 -1.74 4.94
C LEU A 67 -5.83 -0.82 3.83
N TYR A 68 -6.15 -1.15 2.58
CA TYR A 68 -5.84 -0.32 1.42
C TYR A 68 -6.47 1.08 1.54
N ASP A 69 -7.77 1.16 1.78
CA ASP A 69 -8.49 2.44 1.90
C ASP A 69 -7.99 3.25 3.10
N SER A 70 -7.63 2.61 4.21
CA SER A 70 -7.04 3.27 5.39
C SER A 70 -5.67 3.88 5.08
N ALA A 71 -4.81 3.15 4.37
CA ALA A 71 -3.49 3.65 3.96
C ALA A 71 -3.64 4.83 2.98
N LEU A 72 -4.52 4.71 1.99
CA LEU A 72 -4.77 5.75 1.01
C LEU A 72 -5.33 7.02 1.66
N SER A 73 -6.31 6.88 2.55
CA SER A 73 -6.91 8.01 3.28
C SER A 73 -5.87 8.79 4.10
N LYS A 74 -4.92 8.10 4.73
CA LYS A 74 -3.82 8.75 5.46
C LYS A 74 -2.92 9.57 4.52
N ILE A 75 -2.59 9.03 3.35
CA ILE A 75 -1.78 9.74 2.34
C ILE A 75 -2.52 10.98 1.82
N GLU A 76 -3.79 10.83 1.46
CA GLU A 76 -4.63 11.94 1.00
C GLU A 76 -4.75 13.05 2.05
N LYS A 77 -4.92 12.67 3.33
CA LYS A 77 -4.93 13.62 4.44
C LYS A 77 -3.60 14.37 4.54
N THR A 78 -2.47 13.67 4.52
CA THR A 78 -1.14 14.30 4.57
C THR A 78 -0.92 15.27 3.40
N ASN A 79 -1.36 14.92 2.19
CA ASN A 79 -1.27 15.79 1.03
C ASN A 79 -2.14 17.05 1.19
N ARG A 80 -3.38 16.89 1.67
CA ARG A 80 -4.30 18.01 1.92
C ARG A 80 -3.76 18.98 2.98
N ASP A 81 -3.22 18.45 4.07
CA ASP A 81 -2.65 19.24 5.16
C ASP A 81 -1.41 20.03 4.65
N ASN A 82 -0.60 19.42 3.79
CA ASN A 82 0.56 20.07 3.15
C ASN A 82 0.14 21.18 2.16
N GLU A 83 -0.91 20.97 1.37
CA GLU A 83 -1.43 22.01 0.47
C GLU A 83 -2.07 23.18 1.23
N SER A 84 -2.84 22.88 2.27
CA SER A 84 -3.48 23.90 3.11
C SER A 84 -2.47 24.75 3.89
N SER A 85 -1.28 24.22 4.16
CA SER A 85 -0.18 24.94 4.83
C SER A 85 0.60 25.88 3.89
N LYS A 86 0.29 25.91 2.58
CA LYS A 86 0.94 26.79 1.58
C LYS A 86 0.16 28.08 1.29
N ILE A 87 -1.06 28.22 1.81
CA ILE A 87 -1.95 29.39 1.69
C ILE A 87 -1.84 30.23 2.96
#